data_AF-A0A4Z0GX61-F1
#
_entry.id   AF-A0A4Z0GX61-F1
#
_cell.length_a   1.000
_cell.length_b   1.000
_cell.length_c   1.000
_cell.angle_alpha   90.00
_cell.angle_beta   90.00
_cell.angle_gamma   90.00
#
_symmetry.space_group_name_H-M   'P 1'
#
loop_
_entity.id
_entity.type
_entity.pdbx_description
1 polymer ?
#
loop_
_entity_poly.entity_id
_entity_poly.type
_entity_poly.pdbx_seq_one_letter_code
_entity_poly.pdbx_strand_id
1 'polypeptide(L)'
;MDERLKRSRKALDSYYSDEVKRNIRNKIVDGMEEKKKKNIFRPIMVGASLCIVLVLSFVLTQAEFNTASGGSHEKVVENEVVMKESAFSDSDYEQFAVTLTDYELPTEGRLTDEEAKEKLGIMYHPDFPVVAYGNGLVFDEDSHSLTGTYDYKDIKEIVPYGTQVLGLLRSEIDSSSQHKWTVEGYNTAFRMEPLEDLSKQNRESVVNGEGWAHLQRGIETQLVILEPFEKQLSEEGYEDLAAWLDETIGYFEQAHQFERENWEKAYQWYVQGSNNIDRMEFELGQAD
;
A
#
# COMPACT_ATOMS: atom_id res chain seq x y z
N MET A 1 11.26 -14.97 -28.40
CA MET A 1 10.12 -14.11 -27.98
C MET A 1 8.91 -15.01 -27.85
N ASP A 2 8.53 -15.29 -26.60
CA ASP A 2 7.62 -16.37 -26.20
C ASP A 2 6.16 -16.09 -26.61
N GLU A 3 5.44 -17.11 -27.07
CA GLU A 3 4.01 -17.05 -27.41
C GLU A 3 3.15 -16.69 -26.19
N ARG A 4 3.66 -16.93 -24.97
CA ARG A 4 3.05 -16.47 -23.71
C ARG A 4 3.11 -14.96 -23.53
N LEU A 5 4.23 -14.32 -23.87
CA LEU A 5 4.38 -12.86 -23.86
C LEU A 5 3.44 -12.18 -24.87
N LYS A 6 3.14 -12.82 -26.01
CA LYS A 6 2.14 -12.30 -26.95
C LYS A 6 0.71 -12.37 -26.42
N ARG A 7 0.36 -13.40 -25.63
CA ARG A 7 -0.99 -13.57 -25.06
C ARG A 7 -1.25 -12.62 -23.89
N SER A 8 -0.27 -12.45 -22.99
CA SER A 8 -0.38 -11.46 -21.91
C SER A 8 -0.43 -10.03 -22.43
N ARG A 9 0.34 -9.72 -23.49
CA ARG A 9 0.25 -8.43 -24.18
C ARG A 9 -1.12 -8.20 -24.83
N LYS A 10 -1.71 -9.25 -25.43
CA LYS A 10 -3.06 -9.20 -26.00
C LYS A 10 -4.17 -9.02 -24.95
N ALA A 11 -3.98 -9.52 -23.72
CA ALA A 11 -4.92 -9.32 -22.61
C ALA A 11 -4.81 -7.91 -21.99
N LEU A 12 -3.58 -7.37 -21.86
CA LEU A 12 -3.35 -5.97 -21.50
C LEU A 12 -3.86 -5.00 -22.58
N ASP A 13 -3.82 -5.40 -23.84
CA ASP A 13 -4.33 -4.62 -24.96
C ASP A 13 -5.86 -4.56 -25.05
N SER A 14 -6.59 -5.47 -24.39
CA SER A 14 -8.06 -5.50 -24.46
C SER A 14 -8.77 -4.72 -23.36
N TYR A 15 -8.08 -4.32 -22.28
CA TYR A 15 -8.71 -3.73 -21.09
C TYR A 15 -8.45 -2.23 -20.89
N TYR A 16 -7.37 -1.69 -21.43
CA TYR A 16 -7.04 -0.27 -21.29
C TYR A 16 -6.81 0.38 -22.65
N SER A 17 -7.36 1.58 -22.84
CA SER A 17 -7.03 2.38 -24.01
C SER A 17 -5.52 2.70 -24.01
N ASP A 18 -4.94 2.86 -25.19
CA ASP A 18 -3.52 3.21 -25.32
C ASP A 18 -3.17 4.55 -24.66
N GLU A 19 -4.18 5.37 -24.40
CA GLU A 19 -4.10 6.62 -23.65
C GLU A 19 -3.95 6.38 -22.14
N VAL A 20 -4.74 5.48 -21.55
CA VAL A 20 -4.61 5.09 -20.14
C VAL A 20 -3.26 4.44 -19.86
N LYS A 21 -2.79 3.55 -20.75
CA LYS A 21 -1.46 2.91 -20.62
C LYS A 21 -0.33 3.94 -20.67
N ARG A 22 -0.46 4.96 -21.51
CA ARG A 22 0.54 6.03 -21.66
C ARG A 22 0.54 6.95 -20.44
N ASN A 23 -0.64 7.27 -19.91
CA ASN A 23 -0.78 8.11 -18.72
C ASN A 23 -0.23 7.43 -17.46
N ILE A 24 -0.50 6.13 -17.25
CA ILE A 24 0.06 5.37 -16.13
C ILE A 24 1.58 5.32 -16.22
N ARG A 25 2.12 4.99 -17.40
CA ARG A 25 3.58 4.94 -17.60
C ARG A 25 4.26 6.29 -17.35
N ASN A 26 3.68 7.37 -17.84
CA ASN A 26 4.25 8.70 -17.68
C ASN A 26 4.19 9.13 -16.21
N LYS A 27 3.07 8.90 -15.50
CA LYS A 27 2.96 9.22 -14.07
C LYS A 27 3.98 8.46 -13.21
N ILE A 28 4.22 7.19 -13.49
CA ILE A 28 5.21 6.37 -12.77
C ILE A 28 6.63 6.88 -13.03
N VAL A 29 6.98 7.14 -14.30
CA VAL A 29 8.32 7.64 -14.66
C VAL A 29 8.57 9.03 -14.08
N ASP A 30 7.59 9.93 -14.15
CA ASP A 30 7.69 11.29 -13.63
C ASP A 30 7.81 11.30 -12.10
N GLY A 31 7.03 10.46 -11.40
CA GLY A 31 7.10 10.31 -9.94
C GLY A 31 8.45 9.75 -9.47
N MET A 32 9.00 8.77 -10.19
CA MET A 32 10.33 8.21 -9.90
C MET A 32 11.46 9.21 -10.15
N GLU A 33 11.38 10.06 -11.18
CA GLU A 33 12.37 11.11 -11.44
C GLU A 33 12.29 12.24 -10.41
N GLU A 34 11.09 12.58 -9.93
CA GLU A 34 10.90 13.60 -8.89
C GLU A 34 11.43 13.14 -7.52
N LYS A 35 11.16 11.89 -7.12
CA LYS A 35 11.74 11.29 -5.89
C LYS A 35 13.28 11.21 -5.97
N LYS A 36 13.86 10.89 -7.14
CA LYS A 36 15.33 10.93 -7.36
C LYS A 36 15.92 12.33 -7.20
N LYS A 37 15.21 13.38 -7.63
CA LYS A 37 15.66 14.78 -7.47
C LYS A 37 15.56 15.25 -6.01
N LYS A 38 14.51 14.85 -5.28
CA LYS A 38 14.34 15.18 -3.84
C LYS A 38 15.38 14.48 -2.95
N ASN A 39 15.79 13.25 -3.27
CA ASN A 39 16.81 12.51 -2.51
C ASN A 39 18.26 13.02 -2.69
N ILE A 40 18.52 13.95 -3.61
CA ILE A 40 19.86 14.55 -3.81
C ILE A 40 20.02 15.84 -2.98
N PHE A 41 18.96 16.38 -2.36
CA PHE A 41 18.98 17.74 -1.77
C PHE A 41 18.35 17.84 -0.37
N ARG A 42 18.67 16.93 0.55
CA ARG A 42 18.47 17.17 2.00
C ARG A 42 19.82 17.21 2.72
N PRO A 43 20.29 18.37 3.21
CA PRO A 43 21.41 18.41 4.12
C PRO A 43 20.95 17.86 5.48
N ILE A 44 21.57 16.77 5.91
CA ILE A 44 21.42 16.19 7.24
C ILE A 44 21.87 17.25 8.26
N MET A 45 20.92 17.87 8.97
CA MET A 45 21.22 18.66 10.15
C MET A 45 21.49 17.71 11.32
N VAL A 46 22.72 17.85 11.84
CA VAL A 46 23.27 17.17 13.00
C VAL A 46 22.58 17.65 14.27
N GLY A 47 22.13 16.70 15.09
CA GLY A 47 21.50 16.96 16.40
C GLY A 47 21.60 15.77 17.37
N ALA A 48 22.84 15.32 17.61
CA ALA A 48 23.33 14.59 18.80
C ALA A 48 22.38 13.73 19.66
N SER A 49 22.58 12.41 19.61
CA SER A 49 22.68 11.49 20.77
C SER A 49 23.21 10.13 20.25
N LEU A 50 24.52 9.98 20.04
CA LEU A 50 25.50 9.46 21.01
C LEU A 50 25.06 8.20 21.79
N CYS A 51 24.67 7.14 21.08
CA CYS A 51 24.79 5.71 21.46
C CYS A 51 24.32 4.91 20.23
N ILE A 52 25.17 4.44 19.31
CA ILE A 52 25.66 3.05 19.29
C ILE A 52 26.81 3.02 18.28
N VAL A 53 28.05 2.95 18.79
CA VAL A 53 29.30 2.72 18.03
C VAL A 53 29.73 1.25 18.19
N LEU A 54 28.80 0.31 18.35
CA LEU A 54 29.12 -1.06 18.77
C LEU A 54 28.58 -2.19 17.86
N VAL A 55 28.39 -1.94 16.57
CA VAL A 55 28.13 -3.05 15.60
C VAL A 55 29.11 -3.07 14.41
N LEU A 56 29.93 -2.02 14.23
CA LEU A 56 30.91 -1.91 13.13
C LEU A 56 32.29 -2.52 13.43
N SER A 57 32.40 -3.43 14.41
CA SER A 57 33.67 -4.11 14.75
C SER A 57 33.70 -5.61 14.43
N PHE A 58 32.64 -6.19 13.84
CA PHE A 58 32.60 -7.64 13.59
C PHE A 58 32.84 -8.06 12.12
N VAL A 59 33.04 -7.13 11.18
CA VAL A 59 33.14 -7.45 9.74
C VAL A 59 34.58 -7.36 9.17
N LEU A 60 35.60 -7.00 9.96
CA LEU A 60 36.97 -6.77 9.45
C LEU A 60 38.03 -7.76 9.96
N THR A 61 37.69 -9.05 10.14
CA THR A 61 38.71 -10.06 10.51
C THR A 61 38.58 -11.40 9.76
N GLN A 62 38.34 -11.39 8.44
CA GLN A 62 38.56 -12.57 7.58
C GLN A 62 39.02 -12.15 6.15
N ALA A 63 39.94 -11.20 6.07
CA ALA A 63 40.67 -10.91 4.84
C ALA A 63 42.16 -11.04 5.12
N GLU A 64 42.67 -12.27 5.08
CA GLU A 64 44.04 -12.66 4.71
C GLU A 64 44.28 -14.11 5.15
N PHE A 65 44.01 -15.07 4.25
CA PHE A 65 44.85 -16.24 3.93
C PHE A 65 44.07 -17.19 3.02
N ASN A 66 44.25 -17.05 1.71
CA ASN A 66 44.64 -18.13 0.79
C ASN A 66 44.59 -17.64 -0.66
N THR A 67 45.77 -17.44 -1.20
CA THR A 67 46.03 -17.38 -2.64
C THR A 67 46.06 -18.80 -3.23
N ALA A 68 45.54 -18.91 -4.46
CA ALA A 68 45.74 -19.95 -5.47
C ALA A 68 44.93 -21.25 -5.38
N SER A 69 43.83 -21.31 -6.14
CA SER A 69 43.67 -22.22 -7.31
C SER A 69 42.24 -22.11 -7.85
N GLY A 70 42.10 -22.28 -9.16
CA GLY A 70 40.94 -21.88 -9.95
C GLY A 70 39.61 -22.56 -9.62
N GLY A 71 38.54 -21.90 -10.07
CA GLY A 71 37.17 -22.39 -10.01
C GLY A 71 36.20 -21.23 -10.00
N SER A 72 35.70 -20.86 -11.17
CA SER A 72 34.61 -19.90 -11.34
C SER A 72 33.34 -20.42 -10.65
N HIS A 73 33.07 -19.92 -9.45
CA HIS A 73 31.73 -19.88 -8.87
C HIS A 73 31.57 -18.51 -8.24
N GLU A 74 30.99 -17.60 -9.01
CA GLU A 74 30.38 -16.38 -8.50
C GLU A 74 29.35 -16.82 -7.43
N LYS A 75 29.69 -16.58 -6.16
CA LYS A 75 28.76 -16.75 -5.05
C LYS A 75 27.64 -15.73 -5.28
N VAL A 76 26.49 -16.22 -5.73
CA VAL A 76 25.21 -15.52 -5.58
C VAL A 76 25.07 -15.26 -4.09
N VAL A 77 25.22 -13.99 -3.69
CA VAL A 77 24.87 -13.56 -2.35
C VAL A 77 23.35 -13.67 -2.28
N GLU A 78 22.87 -14.76 -1.69
CA GLU A 78 21.49 -14.85 -1.23
C GLU A 78 21.29 -13.73 -0.20
N ASN A 79 20.83 -12.57 -0.66
CA ASN A 79 20.27 -11.55 0.20
C ASN A 79 19.02 -12.16 0.85
N GLU A 80 19.19 -12.74 2.02
CA GLU A 80 18.12 -13.13 2.93
C GLU A 80 17.26 -11.90 3.21
N VAL A 81 15.94 -12.02 3.05
CA VAL A 81 15.01 -10.95 3.41
C VAL A 81 14.95 -10.91 4.92
N VAL A 82 15.69 -9.99 5.53
CA VAL A 82 15.51 -9.69 6.96
C VAL A 82 14.20 -8.94 7.07
N MET A 83 13.17 -9.63 7.58
CA MET A 83 11.89 -9.01 7.92
C MET A 83 12.17 -7.89 8.92
N LYS A 84 11.96 -6.65 8.48
CA LYS A 84 12.20 -5.46 9.29
C LYS A 84 11.01 -5.32 10.25
N GLU A 85 11.28 -5.24 11.55
CA GLU A 85 10.26 -4.80 12.50
C GLU A 85 9.79 -3.39 12.11
N SER A 86 8.49 -3.12 12.26
CA SER A 86 7.96 -1.78 12.01
C SER A 86 8.72 -0.75 12.83
N ALA A 87 8.90 0.44 12.26
CA ALA A 87 9.46 1.58 12.98
C ALA A 87 8.55 2.08 14.12
N PHE A 88 7.29 1.64 14.15
CA PHE A 88 6.25 2.09 15.07
C PHE A 88 5.97 1.06 16.16
N SER A 89 5.89 1.56 17.40
CA SER A 89 5.59 0.81 18.61
C SER A 89 4.09 0.57 18.77
N ASP A 90 3.67 -0.33 19.67
CA ASP A 90 2.23 -0.57 19.95
C ASP A 90 1.49 0.72 20.32
N SER A 91 2.11 1.57 21.14
CA SER A 91 1.55 2.87 21.54
C SER A 91 1.33 3.82 20.35
N ASP A 92 2.13 3.71 19.29
CA ASP A 92 1.94 4.53 18.10
C ASP A 92 0.68 4.08 17.33
N TYR A 93 0.45 2.77 17.20
CA TYR A 93 -0.77 2.25 16.56
C TYR A 93 -2.03 2.56 17.37
N GLU A 94 -1.96 2.48 18.70
CA GLU A 94 -3.07 2.91 19.55
C GLU A 94 -3.43 4.39 19.28
N GLN A 95 -2.42 5.26 19.15
CA GLN A 95 -2.64 6.67 18.84
C GLN A 95 -3.15 6.90 17.41
N PHE A 96 -2.68 6.12 16.44
CA PHE A 96 -3.19 6.15 15.08
C PHE A 96 -4.66 5.74 15.03
N ALA A 97 -5.03 4.65 15.72
CA ALA A 97 -6.40 4.20 15.80
C ALA A 97 -7.30 5.28 16.41
N VAL A 98 -6.90 5.91 17.52
CA VAL A 98 -7.64 7.04 18.11
C VAL A 98 -7.80 8.18 17.11
N THR A 99 -6.76 8.51 16.34
CA THR A 99 -6.85 9.57 15.32
C THR A 99 -7.85 9.22 14.21
N LEU A 100 -7.94 7.94 13.87
CA LEU A 100 -8.85 7.40 12.86
C LEU A 100 -10.25 7.09 13.39
N THR A 101 -10.54 7.28 14.68
CA THR A 101 -11.89 7.10 15.25
C THR A 101 -12.46 8.37 15.87
N ASP A 102 -11.64 9.24 16.48
CA ASP A 102 -12.07 10.43 17.23
C ASP A 102 -12.05 11.73 16.40
N TYR A 103 -12.20 11.63 15.07
CA TYR A 103 -12.28 12.81 14.20
C TYR A 103 -13.73 13.18 13.87
N GLU A 104 -13.95 14.47 13.63
CA GLU A 104 -15.21 14.99 13.11
C GLU A 104 -15.07 15.28 11.62
N LEU A 105 -16.03 14.84 10.82
CA LEU A 105 -16.10 15.17 9.40
C LEU A 105 -16.28 16.70 9.18
N PRO A 106 -15.70 17.31 8.13
CA PRO A 106 -15.75 18.76 7.98
C PRO A 106 -17.18 19.25 7.71
N THR A 107 -17.59 20.40 8.27
CA THR A 107 -18.90 21.00 7.96
C THR A 107 -18.93 21.72 6.61
N GLU A 108 -17.78 22.23 6.19
CA GLU A 108 -17.62 22.87 4.89
C GLU A 108 -17.92 21.87 3.76
N GLY A 109 -18.56 22.33 2.70
CA GLY A 109 -18.85 21.54 1.50
C GLY A 109 -19.85 20.39 1.66
N ARG A 110 -20.44 20.18 2.86
CA ARG A 110 -21.57 19.27 3.08
C ARG A 110 -22.76 19.71 2.23
N LEU A 111 -23.43 18.74 1.62
CA LEU A 111 -24.67 18.93 0.88
C LEU A 111 -25.86 18.76 1.82
N THR A 112 -26.92 19.52 1.58
CA THR A 112 -28.24 19.23 2.15
C THR A 112 -28.85 17.96 1.53
N ASP A 113 -29.84 17.36 2.16
CA ASP A 113 -30.55 16.18 1.62
C ASP A 113 -31.12 16.44 0.22
N GLU A 114 -31.69 17.62 0.00
CA GLU A 114 -32.20 18.03 -1.31
C GLU A 114 -31.09 18.12 -2.35
N GLU A 115 -29.94 18.70 -2.00
CA GLU A 115 -28.80 18.81 -2.90
C GLU A 115 -28.14 17.47 -3.19
N ALA A 116 -28.00 16.60 -2.18
CA ALA A 116 -27.47 15.25 -2.36
C ALA A 116 -28.36 14.43 -3.29
N LYS A 117 -29.69 14.56 -3.17
CA LYS A 117 -30.65 13.93 -4.07
C LYS A 117 -30.56 14.48 -5.49
N GLU A 118 -30.45 15.78 -5.65
CA GLU A 118 -30.38 16.41 -6.97
C GLU A 118 -29.06 16.11 -7.70
N LYS A 119 -27.94 16.24 -7.00
CA LYS A 119 -26.59 16.15 -7.58
C LYS A 119 -26.07 14.72 -7.66
N LEU A 120 -26.27 13.93 -6.60
CA LEU A 120 -25.71 12.58 -6.46
C LEU A 120 -26.75 11.48 -6.65
N GLY A 121 -28.05 11.81 -6.68
CA GLY A 121 -29.13 10.82 -6.73
C GLY A 121 -29.33 10.06 -5.42
N ILE A 122 -28.74 10.52 -4.33
CA ILE A 122 -28.80 9.87 -3.02
C ILE A 122 -30.05 10.33 -2.30
N MET A 123 -30.88 9.38 -1.86
CA MET A 123 -32.04 9.68 -1.03
C MET A 123 -31.70 9.32 0.42
N TYR A 124 -31.79 10.32 1.30
CA TYR A 124 -31.63 10.12 2.74
C TYR A 124 -32.57 9.03 3.26
N HIS A 125 -32.03 8.15 4.09
CA HIS A 125 -32.79 7.13 4.81
C HIS A 125 -32.48 7.24 6.31
N PRO A 126 -33.48 7.41 7.19
CA PRO A 126 -33.24 7.59 8.62
C PRO A 126 -32.44 6.46 9.28
N ASP A 127 -32.60 5.24 8.78
CA ASP A 127 -31.90 4.05 9.32
C ASP A 127 -30.45 3.93 8.84
N PHE A 128 -30.04 4.74 7.85
CA PHE A 128 -28.69 4.76 7.29
C PHE A 128 -28.28 6.22 7.04
N PRO A 129 -28.05 6.98 8.11
CA PRO A 129 -27.69 8.38 7.99
C PRO A 129 -26.34 8.54 7.30
N VAL A 130 -26.25 9.50 6.37
CA VAL A 130 -25.04 9.74 5.58
C VAL A 130 -24.74 11.22 5.49
N VAL A 131 -23.44 11.54 5.41
CA VAL A 131 -22.93 12.88 5.14
C VAL A 131 -22.39 12.92 3.72
N ALA A 132 -23.07 13.62 2.83
CA ALA A 132 -22.68 13.79 1.43
C ALA A 132 -21.96 15.12 1.20
N TYR A 133 -20.96 15.11 0.33
CA TYR A 133 -20.16 16.29 0.00
C TYR A 133 -20.21 16.65 -1.48
N GLY A 134 -20.04 17.95 -1.78
CA GLY A 134 -20.01 18.46 -3.14
C GLY A 134 -18.85 17.94 -4.00
N ASN A 135 -17.82 17.34 -3.39
CA ASN A 135 -16.73 16.66 -4.09
C ASN A 135 -17.04 15.18 -4.42
N GLY A 136 -18.26 14.70 -4.15
CA GLY A 136 -18.73 13.36 -4.51
C GLY A 136 -18.42 12.28 -3.48
N LEU A 137 -17.80 12.63 -2.35
CA LEU A 137 -17.59 11.70 -1.24
C LEU A 137 -18.82 11.62 -0.35
N VAL A 138 -19.15 10.41 0.09
CA VAL A 138 -20.29 10.14 0.96
C VAL A 138 -19.84 9.22 2.08
N PHE A 139 -20.08 9.65 3.31
CA PHE A 139 -19.68 8.95 4.51
C PHE A 139 -20.90 8.53 5.31
N ASP A 140 -20.80 7.41 6.01
CA ASP A 140 -21.72 7.04 7.08
C ASP A 140 -21.60 8.07 8.22
N GLU A 141 -22.73 8.53 8.74
CA GLU A 141 -22.72 9.60 9.75
C GLU A 141 -22.15 9.14 11.09
N ASP A 142 -22.34 7.87 11.46
CA ASP A 142 -21.93 7.35 12.78
C ASP A 142 -20.47 6.85 12.78
N SER A 143 -20.10 6.03 11.80
CA SER A 143 -18.76 5.44 11.70
C SER A 143 -17.76 6.32 10.95
N HIS A 144 -18.22 7.40 10.33
CA HIS A 144 -17.41 8.29 9.48
C HIS A 144 -16.68 7.59 8.33
N SER A 145 -17.08 6.36 8.00
CA SER A 145 -16.51 5.55 6.92
C SER A 145 -17.14 5.91 5.58
N LEU A 146 -16.35 5.91 4.52
CA LEU A 146 -16.78 6.09 3.14
C LEU A 146 -17.77 4.98 2.75
N THR A 147 -18.98 5.39 2.39
CA THR A 147 -20.02 4.48 1.88
C THR A 147 -20.08 4.49 0.36
N GLY A 148 -19.58 5.56 -0.28
CA GLY A 148 -19.52 5.62 -1.73
C GLY A 148 -18.81 6.85 -2.28
N THR A 149 -18.38 6.69 -3.54
CA THR A 149 -17.90 7.78 -4.39
C THR A 149 -18.86 7.96 -5.56
N TYR A 150 -19.22 9.21 -5.83
CA TYR A 150 -20.21 9.54 -6.85
C TYR A 150 -19.60 10.50 -7.86
N ASP A 151 -19.42 10.03 -9.08
CA ASP A 151 -19.04 10.86 -10.22
C ASP A 151 -20.30 11.47 -10.85
N TYR A 152 -20.36 12.80 -10.91
CA TYR A 152 -21.38 13.53 -11.65
C TYR A 152 -20.74 14.68 -12.43
N LYS A 153 -21.45 15.17 -13.45
CA LYS A 153 -20.90 16.01 -14.54
C LYS A 153 -20.03 17.21 -14.13
N ASP A 154 -20.18 17.74 -12.92
CA ASP A 154 -19.46 18.92 -12.47
C ASP A 154 -18.23 18.60 -11.59
N ILE A 155 -18.05 17.33 -11.19
CA ILE A 155 -16.84 16.87 -10.50
C ILE A 155 -15.78 16.55 -11.56
N LYS A 156 -14.67 17.30 -11.53
CA LYS A 156 -13.50 17.02 -12.37
C LYS A 156 -12.59 15.96 -11.75
N GLU A 157 -12.49 15.98 -10.43
CA GLU A 157 -11.63 15.10 -9.65
C GLU A 157 -12.20 15.02 -8.22
N ILE A 158 -12.22 13.82 -7.66
CA ILE A 158 -12.60 13.60 -6.26
C ILE A 158 -11.35 13.85 -5.42
N VAL A 159 -11.29 15.03 -4.79
CA VAL A 159 -10.18 15.42 -3.92
C VAL A 159 -10.72 15.56 -2.50
N PRO A 160 -10.29 14.71 -1.55
CA PRO A 160 -10.63 14.89 -0.15
C PRO A 160 -9.98 16.15 0.42
N TYR A 161 -10.58 16.70 1.47
CA TYR A 161 -10.02 17.81 2.25
C TYR A 161 -10.34 17.65 3.74
N GLY A 162 -9.51 18.26 4.58
CA GLY A 162 -9.65 18.16 6.03
C GLY A 162 -9.65 16.69 6.50
N THR A 163 -10.52 16.37 7.43
CA THR A 163 -10.65 15.02 8.01
C THR A 163 -11.28 13.99 7.07
N GLN A 164 -11.70 14.36 5.84
CA GLN A 164 -12.17 13.36 4.86
C GLN A 164 -11.09 12.35 4.48
N VAL A 165 -9.82 12.76 4.51
CA VAL A 165 -8.69 11.84 4.26
C VAL A 165 -8.62 10.72 5.30
N LEU A 166 -8.96 11.02 6.57
CA LEU A 166 -8.99 10.03 7.64
C LEU A 166 -10.10 9.00 7.41
N GLY A 167 -11.30 9.46 7.04
CA GLY A 167 -12.41 8.55 6.76
C GLY A 167 -12.21 7.68 5.53
N LEU A 168 -11.56 8.23 4.49
CA LEU A 168 -11.14 7.42 3.36
C LEU A 168 -10.12 6.36 3.78
N LEU A 169 -9.05 6.74 4.47
CA LEU A 169 -8.02 5.79 4.91
C LEU A 169 -8.60 4.70 5.82
N ARG A 170 -9.45 5.07 6.79
CA ARG A 170 -10.17 4.13 7.66
C ARG A 170 -10.96 3.12 6.83
N SER A 171 -11.70 3.58 5.84
CA SER A 171 -12.52 2.70 4.99
C SER A 171 -11.68 1.76 4.13
N GLU A 172 -10.51 2.21 3.67
CA GLU A 172 -9.57 1.34 2.98
C GLU A 172 -9.03 0.27 3.93
N ILE A 173 -8.69 0.61 5.18
CA ILE A 173 -8.24 -0.36 6.19
C ILE A 173 -9.35 -1.38 6.50
N ASP A 174 -10.59 -0.92 6.74
CA ASP A 174 -11.74 -1.76 7.06
C ASP A 174 -12.15 -2.66 5.88
N SER A 175 -12.07 -2.17 4.64
CA SER A 175 -12.42 -2.95 3.45
C SER A 175 -11.32 -3.95 3.06
N SER A 176 -10.07 -3.64 3.38
CA SER A 176 -8.92 -4.51 3.15
C SER A 176 -9.03 -5.81 3.94
N SER A 177 -9.61 -5.77 5.13
CA SER A 177 -9.73 -6.94 5.99
C SER A 177 -10.80 -7.94 5.56
N GLN A 178 -11.87 -7.45 4.92
CA GLN A 178 -12.90 -8.31 4.33
C GLN A 178 -12.34 -9.14 3.17
N HIS A 179 -11.27 -8.66 2.53
CA HIS A 179 -10.59 -9.30 1.42
C HIS A 179 -9.26 -9.95 1.81
N LYS A 180 -9.04 -10.24 3.11
CA LYS A 180 -7.84 -10.88 3.72
C LYS A 180 -6.77 -11.28 2.72
N TRP A 181 -6.06 -10.27 2.21
CA TRP A 181 -4.92 -10.36 1.31
C TRP A 181 -4.85 -11.70 0.57
N THR A 182 -5.80 -11.95 -0.32
CA THR A 182 -5.89 -13.23 -1.04
C THR A 182 -5.14 -13.14 -2.36
N VAL A 183 -4.39 -14.19 -2.69
CA VAL A 183 -3.88 -14.36 -4.06
C VAL A 183 -5.02 -14.94 -4.90
N GLU A 184 -5.81 -14.09 -5.56
CA GLU A 184 -7.07 -14.47 -6.23
C GLU A 184 -7.00 -14.60 -7.76
N GLY A 185 -7.46 -15.75 -8.25
CA GLY A 185 -7.44 -16.18 -9.64
C GLY A 185 -8.52 -17.18 -10.02
N TYR A 186 -8.62 -17.51 -11.31
CA TYR A 186 -9.76 -18.27 -11.87
C TYR A 186 -9.91 -19.69 -11.28
N ASN A 187 -8.91 -20.19 -10.53
CA ASN A 187 -8.97 -21.40 -9.70
C ASN A 187 -7.97 -21.37 -8.53
N THR A 188 -7.47 -20.19 -8.16
CA THR A 188 -6.50 -20.05 -7.06
C THR A 188 -6.96 -18.92 -6.18
N ALA A 189 -7.44 -19.22 -4.97
CA ALA A 189 -7.62 -18.23 -3.93
C ALA A 189 -6.98 -18.83 -2.68
N PHE A 190 -5.90 -18.23 -2.22
CA PHE A 190 -5.34 -18.61 -0.93
C PHE A 190 -5.05 -17.37 -0.11
N ARG A 191 -5.31 -17.50 1.19
CA ARG A 191 -4.99 -16.49 2.19
C ARG A 191 -3.47 -16.41 2.32
N MET A 192 -2.96 -15.19 2.46
CA MET A 192 -1.55 -14.99 2.75
C MET A 192 -1.23 -15.42 4.18
N GLU A 193 -0.13 -16.16 4.33
CA GLU A 193 0.36 -16.75 5.57
C GLU A 193 1.89 -16.54 5.60
N PRO A 194 2.57 -16.70 6.75
CA PRO A 194 4.02 -16.75 6.76
C PRO A 194 4.55 -17.73 5.71
N LEU A 195 5.66 -17.38 5.06
CA LEU A 195 6.17 -18.17 3.92
C LEU A 195 6.40 -19.63 4.33
N GLU A 196 6.93 -19.85 5.53
CA GLU A 196 7.15 -21.15 6.16
C GLU A 196 5.89 -22.01 6.28
N ASP A 197 4.72 -21.36 6.46
CA ASP A 197 3.43 -22.01 6.61
C ASP A 197 2.72 -22.22 5.27
N LEU A 198 3.18 -21.53 4.21
CA LEU A 198 2.58 -21.61 2.89
C LEU A 198 2.62 -23.03 2.33
N SER A 199 1.42 -23.59 2.10
CA SER A 199 1.26 -24.97 1.61
C SER A 199 2.01 -25.24 0.30
N LYS A 200 2.43 -26.49 0.10
CA LYS A 200 3.10 -26.93 -1.15
C LYS A 200 2.26 -26.60 -2.39
N GLN A 201 0.93 -26.73 -2.31
CA GLN A 201 0.02 -26.42 -3.40
C GLN A 201 0.05 -24.92 -3.76
N ASN A 202 0.05 -24.04 -2.77
CA ASN A 202 0.10 -22.60 -2.99
C ASN A 202 1.44 -22.19 -3.59
N ARG A 203 2.55 -22.73 -3.05
CA ARG A 203 3.90 -22.55 -3.62
C ARG A 203 3.95 -22.98 -5.08
N GLU A 204 3.42 -24.15 -5.40
CA GLU A 204 3.34 -24.65 -6.79
C GLU A 204 2.48 -23.74 -7.68
N SER A 205 1.39 -23.17 -7.16
CA SER A 205 0.56 -22.20 -7.90
C SER A 205 1.32 -20.92 -8.25
N VAL A 206 2.16 -20.40 -7.34
CA VAL A 206 3.00 -19.25 -7.63
C VAL A 206 4.07 -19.60 -8.68
N VAL A 207 4.78 -20.71 -8.49
CA VAL A 207 5.90 -21.12 -9.36
C VAL A 207 5.44 -21.53 -10.76
N ASN A 208 4.36 -22.30 -10.87
CA ASN A 208 3.96 -22.95 -12.13
C ASN A 208 2.57 -22.55 -12.63
N GLY A 209 1.73 -21.96 -11.77
CA GLY A 209 0.36 -21.55 -12.08
C GLY A 209 0.20 -20.06 -12.30
N GLU A 210 -0.98 -19.54 -11.95
CA GLU A 210 -1.34 -18.13 -12.03
C GLU A 210 -1.02 -17.35 -10.73
N GLY A 211 -0.61 -18.04 -9.65
CA GLY A 211 -0.37 -17.43 -8.33
C GLY A 211 0.61 -16.25 -8.37
N TRP A 212 1.62 -16.28 -9.24
CA TRP A 212 2.53 -15.15 -9.43
C TRP A 212 1.82 -13.90 -9.97
N ALA A 213 0.99 -14.05 -11.01
CA ALA A 213 0.28 -12.92 -11.59
C ALA A 213 -0.72 -12.31 -10.61
N HIS A 214 -1.30 -13.14 -9.73
CA HIS A 214 -2.20 -12.70 -8.68
C HIS A 214 -1.48 -12.00 -7.54
N LEU A 215 -0.29 -12.50 -7.13
CA LEU A 215 0.57 -11.79 -6.18
C LEU A 215 0.97 -10.42 -6.73
N GLN A 216 1.42 -10.34 -7.99
CA GLN A 216 1.77 -9.06 -8.63
C GLN A 216 0.58 -8.11 -8.68
N ARG A 217 -0.60 -8.60 -9.08
CA ARG A 217 -1.82 -7.78 -9.06
C ARG A 217 -2.14 -7.28 -7.66
N GLY A 218 -2.04 -8.12 -6.63
CA GLY A 218 -2.25 -7.72 -5.25
C GLY A 218 -1.31 -6.59 -4.83
N ILE A 219 -0.01 -6.71 -5.14
CA ILE A 219 1.00 -5.66 -4.90
C ILE A 219 0.61 -4.36 -5.62
N GLU A 220 0.33 -4.43 -6.92
CA GLU A 220 -0.02 -3.27 -7.75
C GLU A 220 -1.29 -2.57 -7.25
N THR A 221 -2.32 -3.35 -6.89
CA THR A 221 -3.56 -2.82 -6.34
C THR A 221 -3.31 -2.06 -5.04
N GLN A 222 -2.47 -2.58 -4.14
CA GLN A 222 -2.15 -1.89 -2.90
C GLN A 222 -1.40 -0.59 -3.10
N LEU A 223 -0.42 -0.57 -4.00
CA LEU A 223 0.27 0.67 -4.35
C LEU A 223 -0.71 1.73 -4.91
N VAL A 224 -1.59 1.33 -5.84
CA VAL A 224 -2.57 2.24 -6.43
C VAL A 224 -3.56 2.80 -5.40
N ILE A 225 -3.98 2.00 -4.43
CA ILE A 225 -4.92 2.41 -3.37
C ILE A 225 -4.22 3.32 -2.35
N LEU A 226 -3.03 2.95 -1.89
CA LEU A 226 -2.40 3.61 -0.73
C LEU A 226 -1.59 4.86 -1.10
N GLU A 227 -0.93 4.89 -2.26
CA GLU A 227 -0.07 6.01 -2.68
C GLU A 227 -0.74 7.40 -2.63
N PRO A 228 -2.02 7.58 -3.01
CA PRO A 228 -2.67 8.89 -2.94
C PRO A 228 -2.75 9.47 -1.53
N PHE A 229 -2.86 8.61 -0.51
CA PHE A 229 -3.08 9.03 0.88
C PHE A 229 -1.83 9.61 1.52
N GLU A 230 -0.63 9.14 1.17
CA GLU A 230 0.64 9.60 1.78
C GLU A 230 0.73 11.13 1.70
N LYS A 231 0.57 11.66 0.50
CA LYS A 231 0.63 13.10 0.24
C LYS A 231 -0.54 13.84 0.91
N GLN A 232 -1.75 13.30 0.85
CA GLN A 232 -2.94 13.94 1.40
C GLN A 232 -2.87 14.07 2.93
N LEU A 233 -2.40 13.01 3.62
CA LEU A 233 -2.21 13.01 5.06
C LEU A 233 -1.19 14.07 5.50
N SER A 234 -0.04 14.14 4.82
CA SER A 234 0.97 15.18 5.11
C SER A 234 0.46 16.59 4.85
N GLU A 235 -0.28 16.82 3.75
CA GLU A 235 -0.84 18.15 3.44
C GLU A 235 -1.88 18.61 4.48
N GLU A 236 -2.58 17.67 5.11
CA GLU A 236 -3.57 17.93 6.18
C GLU A 236 -2.95 17.89 7.60
N GLY A 237 -1.64 17.66 7.71
CA GLY A 237 -0.91 17.73 8.98
C GLY A 237 -0.87 16.44 9.81
N TYR A 238 -1.23 15.30 9.21
CA TYR A 238 -1.17 13.97 9.85
C TYR A 238 0.17 13.26 9.58
N GLU A 239 1.28 13.89 9.97
CA GLU A 239 2.62 13.45 9.57
C GLU A 239 2.99 12.05 10.10
N ASP A 240 2.54 11.69 11.31
CA ASP A 240 2.86 10.36 11.86
C ASP A 240 2.10 9.25 11.13
N LEU A 241 0.82 9.49 10.76
CA LEU A 241 0.04 8.59 9.91
C LEU A 241 0.63 8.51 8.50
N ALA A 242 1.07 9.64 7.94
CA ALA A 242 1.74 9.68 6.64
C ALA A 242 3.04 8.87 6.67
N ALA A 243 3.82 8.96 7.75
CA ALA A 243 5.04 8.17 7.93
C ALA A 243 4.76 6.67 8.09
N TRP A 244 3.70 6.29 8.82
CA TRP A 244 3.25 4.90 8.91
C TRP A 244 2.83 4.36 7.54
N LEU A 245 2.12 5.18 6.76
CA LEU A 245 1.70 4.82 5.42
C LEU A 245 2.89 4.71 4.45
N ASP A 246 3.88 5.60 4.53
CA ASP A 246 5.13 5.52 3.75
C ASP A 246 5.91 4.23 4.06
N GLU A 247 6.00 3.82 5.34
CA GLU A 247 6.58 2.51 5.69
C GLU A 247 5.79 1.36 5.06
N THR A 248 4.46 1.42 5.10
CA THR A 248 3.56 0.41 4.53
C THR A 248 3.71 0.29 3.01
N ILE A 249 3.66 1.43 2.30
CA ILE A 249 3.88 1.53 0.85
C ILE A 249 5.26 1.00 0.49
N GLY A 250 6.28 1.35 1.29
CA GLY A 250 7.65 0.88 1.12
C GLY A 250 7.76 -0.65 1.05
N TYR A 251 6.99 -1.38 1.85
CA TYR A 251 6.94 -2.85 1.77
C TYR A 251 6.41 -3.35 0.43
N PHE A 252 5.33 -2.77 -0.08
CA PHE A 252 4.78 -3.13 -1.39
C PHE A 252 5.69 -2.71 -2.55
N GLU A 253 6.37 -1.56 -2.44
CA GLU A 253 7.38 -1.13 -3.41
C GLU A 253 8.57 -2.10 -3.46
N GLN A 254 9.02 -2.63 -2.31
CA GLN A 254 10.04 -3.68 -2.28
C GLN A 254 9.54 -4.98 -2.91
N ALA A 255 8.30 -5.39 -2.61
CA ALA A 255 7.69 -6.58 -3.21
C ALA A 255 7.62 -6.47 -4.74
N HIS A 256 7.27 -5.31 -5.26
CA HIS A 256 7.09 -5.03 -6.69
C HIS A 256 8.40 -5.10 -7.50
N GLN A 257 9.56 -4.95 -6.86
CA GLN A 257 10.86 -5.00 -7.53
C GLN A 257 11.29 -6.42 -7.96
N PHE A 258 10.67 -7.45 -7.39
CA PHE A 258 11.06 -8.83 -7.65
C PHE A 258 10.33 -9.41 -8.86
N GLU A 259 11.06 -10.22 -9.63
CA GLU A 259 10.50 -11.04 -10.70
C GLU A 259 10.09 -12.43 -10.17
N ARG A 260 9.42 -13.23 -11.02
CA ARG A 260 8.84 -14.52 -10.66
C ARG A 260 9.86 -15.49 -10.06
N GLU A 261 11.09 -15.45 -10.55
CA GLU A 261 12.20 -16.29 -10.10
C GLU A 261 12.54 -16.04 -8.62
N ASN A 262 12.20 -14.86 -8.10
CA ASN A 262 12.39 -14.43 -6.72
C ASN A 262 11.05 -14.23 -5.99
N TRP A 263 10.00 -14.97 -6.39
CA TRP A 263 8.66 -14.78 -5.85
C TRP A 263 8.56 -14.90 -4.34
N GLU A 264 9.41 -15.72 -3.70
CA GLU A 264 9.42 -15.88 -2.24
C GLU A 264 9.79 -14.56 -1.53
N LYS A 265 10.71 -13.78 -2.12
CA LYS A 265 11.09 -12.46 -1.59
C LYS A 265 9.96 -11.45 -1.79
N ALA A 266 9.35 -11.45 -2.98
CA ALA A 266 8.17 -10.63 -3.26
C ALA A 266 7.04 -10.93 -2.26
N TYR A 267 6.81 -12.21 -2.01
CA TYR A 267 5.80 -12.72 -1.10
C TYR A 267 6.04 -12.25 0.34
N GLN A 268 7.27 -12.40 0.85
CA GLN A 268 7.63 -11.96 2.19
C GLN A 268 7.40 -10.45 2.40
N TRP A 269 7.82 -9.61 1.44
CA TRP A 269 7.58 -8.17 1.53
C TRP A 269 6.10 -7.82 1.44
N TYR A 270 5.34 -8.49 0.58
CA TYR A 270 3.89 -8.29 0.52
C TYR A 270 3.23 -8.66 1.85
N VAL A 271 3.61 -9.79 2.46
CA VAL A 271 3.13 -10.20 3.79
C VAL A 271 3.45 -9.15 4.85
N GLN A 272 4.62 -8.50 4.79
CA GLN A 272 4.95 -7.40 5.73
C GLN A 272 4.02 -6.19 5.56
N GLY A 273 3.78 -5.76 4.32
CA GLY A 273 2.82 -4.70 4.02
C GLY A 273 1.41 -5.03 4.54
N SER A 274 0.94 -6.25 4.24
CA SER A 274 -0.34 -6.76 4.72
C SER A 274 -0.44 -6.80 6.25
N ASN A 275 0.58 -7.32 6.94
CA ASN A 275 0.60 -7.37 8.40
C ASN A 275 0.56 -5.97 9.03
N ASN A 276 1.14 -4.96 8.36
CA ASN A 276 1.13 -3.59 8.85
C ASN A 276 -0.29 -3.01 8.86
N ILE A 277 -1.07 -3.32 7.83
CA ILE A 277 -2.48 -2.92 7.71
C ILE A 277 -3.34 -3.73 8.68
N ASP A 278 -3.14 -5.05 8.77
CA ASP A 278 -3.89 -5.93 9.69
C ASP A 278 -3.70 -5.50 11.17
N ARG A 279 -2.50 -5.02 11.52
CA ARG A 279 -2.25 -4.47 12.86
C ARG A 279 -3.02 -3.18 13.12
N MET A 280 -3.10 -2.28 12.12
CA MET A 280 -3.91 -1.07 12.24
C MET A 280 -5.39 -1.41 12.38
N GLU A 281 -5.89 -2.34 11.58
CA GLU A 281 -7.28 -2.82 11.67
C GLU A 281 -7.58 -3.39 13.06
N PHE A 282 -6.66 -4.19 13.61
CA PHE A 282 -6.82 -4.74 14.96
C PHE A 282 -6.99 -3.62 16.01
N GLU A 283 -6.16 -2.58 15.97
CA GLU A 283 -6.25 -1.46 16.90
C GLU A 283 -7.50 -0.60 16.67
N LEU A 284 -7.94 -0.39 15.42
CA LEU A 284 -9.22 0.26 15.11
C LEU A 284 -10.39 -0.48 15.77
N GLY A 285 -10.40 -1.81 15.67
CA GLY A 285 -11.41 -2.64 16.33
C GLY A 285 -11.31 -2.68 17.87
N GLN A 286 -10.22 -2.17 18.47
CA GLN A 286 -10.15 -1.95 19.92
C GLN A 286 -10.61 -0.54 20.33
N ALA A 287 -10.59 0.42 19.39
CA ALA A 287 -10.95 1.81 19.63
C ALA A 287 -12.44 2.12 19.43
N ASP A 288 -13.16 1.30 18.64
CA ASP A 288 -14.62 1.34 18.43
C ASP A 288 -15.43 0.73 19.61
#